data_AF-A0A365GY79-F1
#
_entry.id   AF-A0A365GY79-F1
#
_cell.length_a   1.000
_cell.length_b   1.000
_cell.length_c   1.000
_cell.angle_alpha   90.00
_cell.angle_beta   90.00
_cell.angle_gamma   90.00
#
_symmetry.space_group_name_H-M   'P 1'
#
loop_
_entity.id
_entity.type
_entity.pdbx_description
1 polymer ?
#
loop_
_entity_poly.entity_id
_entity_poly.type
_entity_poly.pdbx_seq_one_letter_code
_entity_poly.pdbx_strand_id
1 'polypeptide(L)'
;MTIGKHLSEYGGLPVFDFAREEERPEAGAAAWRVATKFDGEHFDEVFARFLREVDTTRVTALLIGYWGASYDSGPADPVKSLVAAADQFPALRSLFLGEIVFREAEISWIEHSSGVTQLLEAFPLLERFEVRGGTHLDLDSFESTALRVLRIETGGLPSGVAWAVGRSDLPNLERLDLWLGVPDYGGDTTAADLAPILGGERLPALRHLALADAEIQDEIAAAVASAPVVARLETLDLSMGALTDAGAEALLSGQPLTHLKKLDLSHHYLTDAMMDRLRAALPGVDLDLSDGGDPDDDMPYVEVSE
;
A
#
# COMPACT_ATOMS: atom_id res chain seq x y z
N MET A 1 0.02 -9.19 8.54
CA MET A 1 1.07 -9.99 7.84
C MET A 1 2.34 -9.14 7.82
N THR A 2 3.23 -9.35 8.79
CA THR A 2 4.47 -8.58 8.94
C THR A 2 5.34 -8.63 7.68
N ILE A 3 5.93 -7.49 7.28
CA ILE A 3 6.79 -7.25 6.11
C ILE A 3 8.13 -8.03 6.24
N GLY A 4 8.06 -9.34 6.47
CA GLY A 4 9.19 -10.18 6.84
C GLY A 4 9.74 -11.04 5.71
N LYS A 5 9.06 -11.08 4.55
CA LYS A 5 9.45 -11.90 3.41
C LYS A 5 9.21 -11.17 2.10
N HIS A 6 10.16 -11.35 1.20
CA HIS A 6 10.04 -10.89 -0.17
C HIS A 6 8.89 -11.58 -0.89
N LEU A 7 8.21 -10.84 -1.74
CA LEU A 7 7.21 -11.40 -2.65
C LEU A 7 7.83 -12.48 -3.54
N SER A 8 7.14 -13.62 -3.65
CA SER A 8 7.48 -14.69 -4.59
C SER A 8 6.77 -14.53 -5.94
N GLU A 9 5.68 -13.78 -5.99
CA GLU A 9 4.90 -13.47 -7.19
C GLU A 9 4.47 -12.00 -7.17
N TYR A 10 4.45 -11.37 -8.35
CA TYR A 10 4.01 -9.99 -8.52
C TYR A 10 3.46 -9.78 -9.93
N GLY A 11 2.33 -9.06 -10.07
CA GLY A 11 1.69 -8.86 -11.36
C GLY A 11 1.29 -10.16 -12.10
N GLY A 12 1.06 -11.25 -11.35
CA GLY A 12 0.75 -12.57 -11.92
C GLY A 12 1.97 -13.34 -12.47
N LEU A 13 3.18 -12.88 -12.18
CA LEU A 13 4.44 -13.50 -12.60
C LEU A 13 5.29 -13.91 -11.39
N PRO A 14 6.11 -14.98 -11.50
CA PRO A 14 7.10 -15.29 -10.48
C PRO A 14 8.13 -14.16 -10.39
N VAL A 15 8.52 -13.81 -9.16
CA VAL A 15 9.56 -12.79 -8.94
C VAL A 15 10.95 -13.38 -9.16
N PHE A 16 11.79 -12.66 -9.90
CA PHE A 16 13.18 -13.00 -10.14
C PHE A 16 14.09 -11.85 -9.72
N ASP A 17 15.03 -12.13 -8.81
CA ASP A 17 16.02 -11.15 -8.34
C ASP A 17 17.14 -10.97 -9.37
N PHE A 18 17.29 -9.77 -9.91
CA PHE A 18 18.30 -9.47 -10.92
C PHE A 18 19.74 -9.73 -10.45
N ALA A 19 19.98 -9.63 -9.14
CA ALA A 19 21.29 -9.88 -8.53
C ALA A 19 21.68 -11.37 -8.51
N ARG A 20 20.78 -12.31 -8.83
CA ARG A 20 21.09 -13.75 -8.84
C ARG A 20 21.96 -14.12 -10.03
N GLU A 21 22.95 -14.97 -9.78
CA GLU A 21 23.87 -15.52 -10.80
C GLU A 21 23.30 -16.78 -11.50
N GLU A 22 22.00 -17.04 -11.34
CA GLU A 22 21.28 -18.17 -11.94
C GLU A 22 20.92 -17.91 -13.41
N GLU A 23 20.45 -18.94 -14.12
CA GLU A 23 19.93 -18.79 -15.48
C GLU A 23 18.70 -17.86 -15.49
N ARG A 24 18.80 -16.78 -16.25
CA ARG A 24 17.79 -15.72 -16.28
C ARG A 24 16.57 -16.14 -17.12
N PRO A 25 15.35 -15.91 -16.64
CA PRO A 25 14.14 -16.15 -17.43
C PRO A 25 14.04 -15.16 -18.61
N GLU A 26 13.15 -15.44 -19.56
CA GLU A 26 12.77 -14.43 -20.55
C GLU A 26 12.23 -13.17 -19.86
N ALA A 27 12.59 -11.99 -20.38
CA ALA A 27 12.29 -10.71 -19.74
C ALA A 27 10.78 -10.50 -19.44
N GLY A 28 9.88 -11.00 -20.29
CA GLY A 28 8.44 -10.91 -20.09
C GLY A 28 7.80 -12.07 -19.31
N ALA A 29 8.59 -13.04 -18.85
CA ALA A 29 8.11 -14.22 -18.11
C ALA A 29 8.33 -14.10 -16.59
N ALA A 30 8.89 -12.99 -16.11
CA ALA A 30 9.18 -12.76 -14.70
C ALA A 30 8.82 -11.34 -14.28
N ALA A 31 8.49 -11.18 -13.00
CA ALA A 31 8.51 -9.90 -12.34
C ALA A 31 9.94 -9.64 -11.83
N TRP A 32 10.60 -8.62 -12.35
CA TRP A 32 12.01 -8.39 -12.04
C TRP A 32 12.15 -7.59 -10.76
N ARG A 33 12.87 -8.12 -9.77
CA ARG A 33 13.31 -7.34 -8.62
C ARG A 33 14.70 -6.78 -8.89
N VAL A 34 14.81 -5.46 -8.88
CA VAL A 34 16.08 -4.72 -8.95
C VAL A 34 16.33 -4.09 -7.59
N ALA A 35 17.38 -4.55 -6.92
CA ALA A 35 17.74 -4.13 -5.57
C ALA A 35 19.27 -4.14 -5.41
N THR A 36 19.76 -3.32 -4.49
CA THR A 36 21.12 -3.34 -3.97
C THR A 36 21.15 -4.18 -2.69
N LYS A 37 22.31 -4.19 -2.04
CA LYS A 37 22.51 -4.78 -0.71
C LYS A 37 23.21 -3.74 0.17
N PHE A 38 23.13 -3.94 1.48
CA PHE A 38 23.94 -3.16 2.42
C PHE A 38 25.43 -3.24 2.06
N ASP A 39 26.13 -2.11 2.08
CA ASP A 39 27.52 -1.95 1.58
C ASP A 39 27.74 -2.47 0.14
N GLY A 40 26.71 -2.42 -0.70
CA GLY A 40 26.72 -2.88 -2.08
C GLY A 40 27.09 -1.81 -3.12
N GLU A 41 26.89 -2.16 -4.38
CA GLU A 41 26.95 -1.20 -5.50
C GLU A 41 25.82 -0.17 -5.35
N HIS A 42 26.04 1.05 -5.87
CA HIS A 42 25.01 2.10 -5.86
C HIS A 42 23.83 1.68 -6.74
N PHE A 43 22.61 2.07 -6.36
CA PHE A 43 21.38 1.66 -7.07
C PHE A 43 21.45 2.00 -8.57
N ASP A 44 21.93 3.20 -8.92
CA ASP A 44 22.04 3.64 -10.32
C ASP A 44 22.95 2.73 -11.16
N GLU A 45 23.99 2.14 -10.57
CA GLU A 45 24.89 1.22 -11.26
C GLU A 45 24.22 -0.12 -11.52
N VAL A 46 23.50 -0.64 -10.52
CA VAL A 46 22.72 -1.88 -10.64
C VAL A 46 21.60 -1.71 -11.65
N PHE A 47 20.88 -0.59 -11.60
CA PHE A 47 19.79 -0.28 -12.53
C PHE A 47 20.31 -0.09 -13.96
N ALA A 48 21.41 0.64 -14.16
CA ALA A 48 22.03 0.77 -15.48
C ALA A 48 22.53 -0.58 -16.03
N ARG A 49 22.95 -1.50 -15.17
CA ARG A 49 23.27 -2.88 -15.57
C ARG A 49 22.02 -3.66 -15.97
N PHE A 50 20.93 -3.54 -15.22
CA PHE A 50 19.64 -4.14 -15.56
C PHE A 50 19.16 -3.71 -16.95
N LEU A 51 19.18 -2.41 -17.25
CA LEU A 51 18.80 -1.86 -18.56
C LEU A 51 19.63 -2.41 -19.73
N ARG A 52 20.91 -2.78 -19.49
CA ARG A 52 21.79 -3.33 -20.53
C ARG A 52 21.61 -4.83 -20.74
N GLU A 53 21.22 -5.55 -19.70
CA GLU A 53 21.28 -7.01 -19.68
C GLU A 53 19.92 -7.68 -19.79
N VAL A 54 18.82 -6.95 -19.59
CA VAL A 54 17.45 -7.42 -19.70
C VAL A 54 16.74 -6.67 -20.82
N ASP A 55 15.99 -7.39 -21.66
CA ASP A 55 15.14 -6.78 -22.68
C ASP A 55 13.92 -6.11 -22.01
N THR A 56 14.12 -4.88 -21.55
CA THR A 56 13.15 -4.05 -20.85
C THR A 56 11.87 -3.80 -21.66
N THR A 57 11.95 -3.91 -22.99
CA THR A 57 10.78 -3.75 -23.87
C THR A 57 9.71 -4.82 -23.65
N ARG A 58 10.09 -5.95 -23.04
CA ARG A 58 9.19 -7.06 -22.71
C ARG A 58 8.83 -7.13 -21.22
N VAL A 59 9.45 -6.32 -20.36
CA VAL A 59 9.19 -6.34 -18.91
C VAL A 59 7.81 -5.75 -18.63
N THR A 60 6.94 -6.55 -18.00
CA THR A 60 5.57 -6.14 -17.62
C THR A 60 5.42 -5.85 -16.13
N ALA A 61 6.31 -6.40 -15.29
CA ALA A 61 6.29 -6.24 -13.84
C ALA A 61 7.71 -5.97 -13.30
N LEU A 62 7.84 -4.90 -12.52
CA LEU A 62 9.10 -4.44 -11.95
C LEU A 62 8.91 -4.15 -10.46
N LEU A 63 9.84 -4.63 -9.64
CA LEU A 63 9.94 -4.32 -8.23
C LEU A 63 11.28 -3.64 -7.99
N ILE A 64 11.25 -2.52 -7.30
CA ILE A 64 12.43 -1.85 -6.79
C ILE A 64 12.54 -2.24 -5.32
N GLY A 65 13.50 -3.10 -5.01
CA GLY A 65 13.81 -3.48 -3.62
C GLY A 65 14.75 -2.47 -2.99
N TYR A 66 15.57 -2.90 -2.02
CA TYR A 66 16.48 -2.00 -1.30
C TYR A 66 17.37 -1.18 -2.25
N TRP A 67 17.48 0.14 -2.02
CA TRP A 67 18.32 1.05 -2.84
C TRP A 67 19.45 1.72 -2.06
N GLY A 68 19.65 1.35 -0.79
CA GLY A 68 20.63 1.99 0.10
C GLY A 68 20.01 3.04 1.01
N ALA A 69 20.67 3.29 2.15
CA ALA A 69 20.31 4.36 3.07
C ALA A 69 21.13 5.64 2.82
N SER A 70 20.54 6.81 3.05
CA SER A 70 21.20 8.10 2.77
C SER A 70 22.49 8.31 3.54
N TYR A 71 22.66 7.70 4.72
CA TYR A 71 23.85 7.81 5.55
C TYR A 71 25.03 6.94 5.07
N ASP A 72 24.79 5.93 4.22
CA ASP A 72 25.84 5.02 3.76
C ASP A 72 26.47 5.45 2.43
N SER A 73 25.66 5.93 1.49
CA SER A 73 26.08 6.08 0.08
C SER A 73 25.64 7.39 -0.58
N GLY A 74 25.05 8.32 0.20
CA GLY A 74 24.28 9.43 -0.34
C GLY A 74 22.87 9.00 -0.76
N PRO A 75 21.94 9.94 -1.01
CA PRO A 75 20.56 9.60 -1.33
C PRO A 75 20.48 8.97 -2.73
N ALA A 76 20.08 7.69 -2.80
CA ALA A 76 19.68 7.08 -4.05
C ALA A 76 18.27 7.58 -4.45
N ASP A 77 18.05 7.73 -5.74
CA ASP A 77 16.81 8.29 -6.29
C ASP A 77 16.24 7.32 -7.35
N PRO A 78 15.63 6.20 -6.92
CA PRO A 78 15.06 5.23 -7.84
C PRO A 78 13.95 5.84 -8.71
N VAL A 79 13.23 6.85 -8.20
CA VAL A 79 12.18 7.57 -8.95
C VAL A 79 12.80 8.24 -10.19
N LYS A 80 13.86 9.03 -10.01
CA LYS A 80 14.55 9.70 -11.12
C LYS A 80 15.13 8.71 -12.13
N SER A 81 15.75 7.63 -11.67
CA SER A 81 16.32 6.61 -12.54
C SER A 81 15.24 5.89 -13.37
N LEU A 82 14.09 5.59 -12.77
CA LEU A 82 12.94 5.03 -13.48
C LEU A 82 12.34 6.00 -14.51
N VAL A 83 12.08 7.25 -14.12
CA VAL A 83 11.52 8.29 -15.02
C VAL A 83 12.44 8.52 -16.22
N ALA A 84 13.76 8.59 -16.01
CA ALA A 84 14.73 8.79 -17.08
C ALA A 84 14.81 7.61 -18.08
N ALA A 85 14.38 6.42 -17.65
CA ALA A 85 14.38 5.21 -18.47
C ALA A 85 12.97 4.82 -18.97
N ALA A 86 11.94 5.66 -18.77
CA ALA A 86 10.55 5.27 -18.98
C ALA A 86 10.24 4.80 -20.40
N ASP A 87 10.89 5.39 -21.41
CA ASP A 87 10.75 5.01 -22.83
C ASP A 87 11.25 3.60 -23.15
N GLN A 88 12.07 3.02 -22.28
CA GLN A 88 12.58 1.65 -22.40
C GLN A 88 11.61 0.59 -21.87
N PHE A 89 10.51 0.98 -21.21
CA PHE A 89 9.54 0.07 -20.60
C PHE A 89 8.12 0.18 -21.19
N PRO A 90 7.92 0.06 -22.52
CA PRO A 90 6.60 0.20 -23.15
C PRO A 90 5.56 -0.84 -22.68
N ALA A 91 6.02 -1.99 -22.17
CA ALA A 91 5.17 -3.08 -21.72
C ALA A 91 4.86 -3.06 -20.22
N LEU A 92 5.42 -2.12 -19.44
CA LEU A 92 5.26 -2.13 -17.98
C LEU A 92 3.80 -1.88 -17.58
N ARG A 93 3.29 -2.73 -16.68
CA ARG A 93 1.93 -2.70 -16.13
C ARG A 93 1.89 -2.73 -14.61
N SER A 94 2.91 -3.30 -13.97
CA SER A 94 2.99 -3.41 -12.52
C SER A 94 4.32 -2.85 -12.02
N LEU A 95 4.28 -1.89 -11.10
CA LEU A 95 5.48 -1.30 -10.49
C LEU A 95 5.32 -1.28 -8.96
N PHE A 96 6.27 -1.87 -8.24
CA PHE A 96 6.39 -1.75 -6.79
C PHE A 96 7.65 -0.97 -6.47
N LEU A 97 7.51 0.26 -5.96
CA LEU A 97 8.60 1.04 -5.40
C LEU A 97 8.75 0.76 -3.90
N GLY A 98 9.88 0.21 -3.47
CA GLY A 98 10.12 -0.03 -2.04
C GLY A 98 9.73 -1.41 -1.58
N GLU A 99 9.86 -2.45 -2.40
CA GLU A 99 9.68 -3.83 -1.93
C GLU A 99 10.87 -4.26 -1.06
N ILE A 100 10.94 -3.65 0.11
CA ILE A 100 12.00 -3.74 1.12
C ILE A 100 11.38 -4.43 2.32
N VAL A 101 12.01 -5.50 2.79
CA VAL A 101 11.55 -6.24 3.97
C VAL A 101 12.17 -5.66 5.23
N PHE A 102 11.53 -5.89 6.39
CA PHE A 102 11.98 -5.42 7.70
C PHE A 102 13.45 -5.73 8.01
N ARG A 103 13.98 -6.85 7.51
CA ARG A 103 15.39 -7.24 7.68
C ARG A 103 16.37 -6.32 6.93
N GLU A 104 15.92 -5.70 5.84
CA GLU A 104 16.73 -4.80 5.02
C GLU A 104 16.62 -3.37 5.51
N ALA A 105 15.39 -2.89 5.75
CA ALA A 105 15.11 -1.65 6.45
C ALA A 105 13.72 -1.71 7.09
N GLU A 106 13.63 -1.12 8.27
CA GLU A 106 12.38 -0.70 8.90
C GLU A 106 11.60 0.24 7.94
N ILE A 107 10.26 0.15 7.90
CA ILE A 107 9.43 0.88 6.93
C ILE A 107 9.55 2.40 7.08
N SER A 108 9.77 2.87 8.31
CA SER A 108 9.99 4.27 8.68
C SER A 108 11.32 4.82 8.16
N TRP A 109 12.30 3.95 7.90
CA TRP A 109 13.61 4.32 7.37
C TRP A 109 13.70 4.27 5.84
N ILE A 110 12.61 3.92 5.15
CA ILE A 110 12.57 3.94 3.69
C ILE A 110 12.34 5.38 3.24
N GLU A 111 13.41 6.02 2.79
CA GLU A 111 13.43 7.41 2.33
C GLU A 111 13.15 7.52 0.83
N HIS A 112 12.19 8.38 0.48
CA HIS A 112 11.94 8.80 -0.89
C HIS A 112 12.66 10.13 -1.20
N SER A 113 13.00 10.34 -2.47
CA SER A 113 13.68 11.53 -3.00
C SER A 113 12.72 12.66 -3.42
N SER A 114 11.41 12.50 -3.17
CA SER A 114 10.28 13.23 -3.76
C SER A 114 9.97 12.90 -5.23
N GLY A 115 8.78 13.26 -5.70
CA GLY A 115 8.34 13.11 -7.09
C GLY A 115 7.72 11.75 -7.41
N VAL A 116 7.18 11.01 -6.44
CA VAL A 116 6.57 9.69 -6.71
C VAL A 116 5.43 9.80 -7.73
N THR A 117 4.68 10.91 -7.77
CA THR A 117 3.69 11.21 -8.82
C THR A 117 4.25 11.10 -10.23
N GLN A 118 5.52 11.46 -10.45
CA GLN A 118 6.15 11.44 -11.78
C GLN A 118 6.25 10.03 -12.35
N LEU A 119 6.25 8.99 -11.51
CA LEU A 119 6.18 7.60 -11.99
C LEU A 119 4.85 7.31 -12.67
N LEU A 120 3.75 7.83 -12.14
CA LEU A 120 2.41 7.62 -12.70
C LEU A 120 2.24 8.39 -14.02
N GLU A 121 2.90 9.55 -14.15
CA GLU A 121 2.97 10.31 -15.40
C GLU A 121 3.87 9.64 -16.45
N ALA A 122 5.02 9.11 -16.03
CA ALA A 122 6.00 8.47 -16.90
C ALA A 122 5.53 7.08 -17.39
N PHE A 123 4.73 6.38 -16.59
CA PHE A 123 4.20 5.05 -16.91
C PHE A 123 2.66 5.06 -16.96
N PRO A 124 2.05 5.70 -17.96
CA PRO A 124 0.59 5.91 -18.01
C PRO A 124 -0.23 4.63 -18.23
N LEU A 125 0.44 3.50 -18.54
CA LEU A 125 -0.18 2.19 -18.72
C LEU A 125 -0.10 1.31 -17.47
N LEU A 126 0.38 1.83 -16.32
CA LEU A 126 0.37 1.07 -15.07
C LEU A 126 -1.06 0.69 -14.67
N GLU A 127 -1.26 -0.60 -14.48
CA GLU A 127 -2.48 -1.20 -13.94
C GLU A 127 -2.34 -1.44 -12.43
N ARG A 128 -1.11 -1.60 -11.94
CA ARG A 128 -0.79 -1.79 -10.52
C ARG A 128 0.39 -0.92 -10.12
N PHE A 129 0.19 -0.11 -9.10
CA PHE A 129 1.24 0.67 -8.48
C PHE A 129 1.23 0.45 -6.97
N GLU A 130 2.39 0.09 -6.43
CA GLU A 130 2.60 -0.03 -4.99
C GLU A 130 3.81 0.80 -4.59
N VAL A 131 3.70 1.46 -3.44
CA VAL A 131 4.81 2.15 -2.80
C VAL A 131 4.86 1.77 -1.32
N ARG A 132 6.06 1.54 -0.81
CA ARG A 132 6.32 1.30 0.61
C ARG A 132 7.39 2.27 1.10
N GLY A 133 7.14 2.86 2.27
CA GLY A 133 7.95 3.91 2.88
C GLY A 133 7.17 5.22 2.97
N GLY A 134 7.15 5.84 4.16
CA GLY A 134 6.48 7.12 4.40
C GLY A 134 7.42 8.33 4.35
N THR A 135 8.71 8.12 4.57
CA THR A 135 9.67 9.22 4.77
C THR A 135 9.91 9.97 3.46
N HIS A 136 9.55 11.25 3.47
CA HIS A 136 9.54 12.14 2.29
C HIS A 136 8.65 11.65 1.14
N LEU A 137 7.68 10.77 1.41
CA LEU A 137 6.68 10.37 0.42
C LEU A 137 5.79 11.58 0.10
N ASP A 138 5.68 11.89 -1.18
CA ASP A 138 4.81 12.93 -1.72
C ASP A 138 3.93 12.38 -2.84
N LEU A 139 2.75 12.97 -2.98
CA LEU A 139 1.85 12.66 -4.09
C LEU A 139 1.00 13.90 -4.40
N ASP A 140 0.93 14.25 -5.67
CA ASP A 140 -0.02 15.23 -6.20
C ASP A 140 -1.21 14.49 -6.82
N SER A 141 -2.37 15.14 -6.93
CA SER A 141 -3.52 14.54 -7.61
C SER A 141 -3.20 14.29 -9.10
N PHE A 142 -3.54 13.11 -9.60
CA PHE A 142 -3.25 12.69 -10.97
C PHE A 142 -4.48 12.06 -11.64
N GLU A 143 -4.38 11.71 -12.92
CA GLU A 143 -5.43 11.00 -13.66
C GLU A 143 -4.88 9.69 -14.20
N SER A 144 -5.63 8.59 -14.06
CA SER A 144 -5.28 7.33 -14.71
C SER A 144 -6.51 6.51 -15.06
N THR A 145 -6.59 6.12 -16.33
CA THR A 145 -7.59 5.17 -16.82
C THR A 145 -7.08 3.74 -16.86
N ALA A 146 -5.78 3.51 -16.62
CA ALA A 146 -5.19 2.17 -16.60
C ALA A 146 -5.15 1.57 -15.19
N LEU A 147 -4.94 2.41 -14.16
CA LEU A 147 -4.70 1.96 -12.79
C LEU A 147 -5.91 1.24 -12.19
N ARG A 148 -5.68 0.02 -11.72
CA ARG A 148 -6.67 -0.86 -11.07
C ARG A 148 -6.33 -1.13 -9.61
N VAL A 149 -5.05 -1.14 -9.27
CA VAL A 149 -4.56 -1.39 -7.91
C VAL A 149 -3.60 -0.28 -7.51
N LEU A 150 -3.89 0.37 -6.39
CA LEU A 150 -3.00 1.31 -5.72
C LEU A 150 -2.80 0.86 -4.27
N ARG A 151 -1.55 0.66 -3.86
CA ARG A 151 -1.21 0.33 -2.48
C ARG A 151 -0.10 1.24 -1.95
N ILE A 152 -0.32 1.81 -0.79
CA ILE A 152 0.61 2.71 -0.10
C ILE A 152 0.81 2.14 1.31
N GLU A 153 2.00 1.62 1.56
CA GLU A 153 2.41 1.05 2.83
C GLU A 153 3.34 2.04 3.55
N THR A 154 2.95 2.56 4.71
CA THR A 154 3.79 3.48 5.48
C THR A 154 3.68 3.17 6.97
N GLY A 155 4.71 3.50 7.73
CA GLY A 155 4.64 3.57 9.20
C GLY A 155 3.96 4.84 9.71
N GLY A 156 3.68 5.78 8.81
CA GLY A 156 3.00 7.05 9.05
C GLY A 156 2.67 7.73 7.71
N LEU A 157 1.39 7.79 7.35
CA LEU A 157 0.92 8.30 6.06
C LEU A 157 0.74 9.83 6.12
N PRO A 158 1.42 10.60 5.24
CA PRO A 158 1.17 12.01 5.12
C PRO A 158 -0.25 12.29 4.58
N SER A 159 -0.98 13.17 5.25
CA SER A 159 -2.34 13.63 4.93
C SER A 159 -2.46 14.14 3.49
N GLY A 160 -1.42 14.82 3.00
CA GLY A 160 -1.33 15.28 1.61
C GLY A 160 -1.44 14.13 0.60
N VAL A 161 -0.87 12.96 0.92
CA VAL A 161 -0.94 11.76 0.06
C VAL A 161 -2.36 11.20 0.04
N ALA A 162 -2.99 11.02 1.22
CA ALA A 162 -4.37 10.56 1.32
C ALA A 162 -5.35 11.49 0.56
N TRP A 163 -5.16 12.80 0.74
CA TRP A 163 -5.95 13.83 0.07
C TRP A 163 -5.75 13.83 -1.45
N ALA A 164 -4.52 13.69 -1.93
CA ALA A 164 -4.19 13.60 -3.35
C ALA A 164 -4.80 12.37 -4.02
N VAL A 165 -4.75 11.19 -3.38
CA VAL A 165 -5.38 9.97 -3.89
C VAL A 165 -6.89 10.18 -4.07
N GLY A 166 -7.58 10.68 -3.05
CA GLY A 166 -9.04 10.87 -3.13
C GLY A 166 -9.51 11.93 -4.13
N ARG A 167 -8.60 12.78 -4.60
CA ARG A 167 -8.87 13.80 -5.63
C ARG A 167 -8.38 13.44 -7.03
N SER A 168 -7.65 12.35 -7.15
CA SER A 168 -7.20 11.81 -8.42
C SER A 168 -8.39 11.23 -9.19
N ASP A 169 -8.41 11.39 -10.51
CA ASP A 169 -9.45 10.77 -11.35
C ASP A 169 -9.01 9.35 -11.75
N LEU A 170 -9.54 8.36 -11.01
CA LEU A 170 -9.16 6.95 -11.15
C LEU A 170 -10.41 6.09 -11.45
N PRO A 171 -11.03 6.26 -12.63
CA PRO A 171 -12.30 5.62 -12.96
C PRO A 171 -12.28 4.09 -12.95
N ASN A 172 -11.09 3.48 -13.12
CA ASN A 172 -10.92 2.03 -13.18
C ASN A 172 -10.21 1.44 -11.95
N LEU A 173 -10.00 2.23 -10.88
CA LEU A 173 -9.40 1.73 -9.66
C LEU A 173 -10.36 0.76 -8.96
N GLU A 174 -9.94 -0.49 -8.83
CA GLU A 174 -10.71 -1.58 -8.23
C GLU A 174 -10.28 -1.84 -6.78
N ARG A 175 -9.01 -1.60 -6.46
CA ARG A 175 -8.40 -1.79 -5.14
C ARG A 175 -7.55 -0.61 -4.71
N LEU A 176 -7.84 -0.10 -3.51
CA LEU A 176 -7.05 0.92 -2.83
C LEU A 176 -6.69 0.43 -1.43
N ASP A 177 -5.39 0.39 -1.13
CA ASP A 177 -4.88 0.02 0.18
C ASP A 177 -4.01 1.14 0.73
N LEU A 178 -4.39 1.69 1.88
CA LEU A 178 -3.62 2.70 2.60
C LEU A 178 -3.31 2.17 4.01
N TRP A 179 -2.03 2.13 4.36
CA TRP A 179 -1.59 1.95 5.75
C TRP A 179 -1.30 3.34 6.30
N LEU A 180 -1.98 3.70 7.39
CA LEU A 180 -1.97 5.08 7.88
C LEU A 180 -0.86 5.31 8.90
N GLY A 181 -0.43 4.26 9.59
CA GLY A 181 0.60 4.29 10.59
C GLY A 181 0.28 5.19 11.78
N VAL A 182 1.33 5.74 12.39
CA VAL A 182 1.27 6.58 13.59
C VAL A 182 2.01 7.91 13.40
N PRO A 183 1.72 8.93 14.22
CA PRO A 183 2.38 10.23 14.15
C PRO A 183 3.89 10.19 14.41
N ASP A 184 4.36 9.25 15.23
CA ASP A 184 5.78 9.10 15.57
C ASP A 184 6.66 8.81 14.34
N TYR A 185 6.08 8.23 13.27
CA TYR A 185 6.76 7.96 12.01
C TYR A 185 6.24 8.83 10.85
N GLY A 186 5.71 10.02 11.17
CA GLY A 186 5.36 11.06 10.19
C GLY A 186 3.90 11.06 9.72
N GLY A 187 3.05 10.20 10.30
CA GLY A 187 1.62 10.17 9.98
C GLY A 187 0.87 11.37 10.52
N ASP A 188 0.19 12.12 9.65
CA ASP A 188 -0.73 13.19 10.07
C ASP A 188 -2.12 13.08 9.41
N THR A 189 -2.39 11.95 8.74
CA THR A 189 -3.69 11.66 8.12
C THR A 189 -4.78 11.54 9.19
N THR A 190 -5.84 12.32 9.03
CA THR A 190 -7.06 12.24 9.84
C THR A 190 -8.23 11.64 9.04
N ALA A 191 -9.32 11.27 9.73
CA ALA A 191 -10.55 10.83 9.06
C ALA A 191 -11.12 11.89 8.08
N ALA A 192 -10.83 13.18 8.30
CA ALA A 192 -11.27 14.25 7.40
C ALA A 192 -10.51 14.24 6.06
N ASP A 193 -9.24 13.85 6.07
CA ASP A 193 -8.40 13.78 4.86
C ASP A 193 -8.82 12.63 3.94
N LEU A 194 -9.48 11.60 4.51
CA LEU A 194 -10.07 10.48 3.79
C LEU A 194 -11.41 10.82 3.13
N ALA A 195 -12.03 11.96 3.46
CA ALA A 195 -13.37 12.31 2.97
C ALA A 195 -13.52 12.24 1.43
N PRO A 196 -12.55 12.67 0.60
CA PRO A 196 -12.66 12.54 -0.85
C PRO A 196 -12.66 11.07 -1.33
N ILE A 197 -11.90 10.19 -0.66
CA ILE A 197 -11.89 8.73 -0.92
C ILE A 197 -13.25 8.15 -0.52
N LEU A 198 -13.73 8.48 0.68
CA LEU A 198 -14.98 7.97 1.25
C LEU A 198 -16.22 8.43 0.48
N GLY A 199 -16.17 9.62 -0.15
CA GLY A 199 -17.18 10.09 -1.08
C GLY A 199 -17.25 9.24 -2.36
N GLY A 200 -16.10 8.70 -2.81
CA GLY A 200 -16.02 7.73 -3.91
C GLY A 200 -16.47 8.27 -5.28
N GLU A 201 -16.59 9.60 -5.46
CA GLU A 201 -17.04 10.22 -6.72
C GLU A 201 -16.06 9.94 -7.86
N ARG A 202 -14.75 9.98 -7.56
CA ARG A 202 -13.65 9.76 -8.50
C ARG A 202 -13.15 8.32 -8.56
N LEU A 203 -13.76 7.45 -7.75
CA LEU A 203 -13.41 6.03 -7.61
C LEU A 203 -14.65 5.14 -7.91
N PRO A 204 -15.31 5.28 -9.08
CA PRO A 204 -16.56 4.59 -9.39
C PRO A 204 -16.42 3.06 -9.46
N ALA A 205 -15.24 2.54 -9.79
CA ALA A 205 -14.97 1.10 -9.91
C ALA A 205 -14.50 0.44 -8.60
N LEU A 206 -14.30 1.19 -7.51
CA LEU A 206 -13.67 0.68 -6.30
C LEU A 206 -14.51 -0.44 -5.66
N ARG A 207 -13.90 -1.60 -5.46
CA ARG A 207 -14.50 -2.79 -4.82
C ARG A 207 -13.76 -3.22 -3.56
N HIS A 208 -12.48 -2.88 -3.44
CA HIS A 208 -11.67 -3.17 -2.27
C HIS A 208 -11.10 -1.87 -1.73
N LEU A 209 -11.35 -1.59 -0.46
CA LEU A 209 -10.78 -0.46 0.27
C LEU A 209 -10.16 -0.98 1.57
N ALA A 210 -8.86 -0.79 1.73
CA ALA A 210 -8.17 -0.95 2.99
C ALA A 210 -7.74 0.41 3.54
N LEU A 211 -8.19 0.72 4.75
CA LEU A 211 -7.79 1.87 5.56
C LEU A 211 -7.28 1.30 6.88
N ALA A 212 -6.11 0.70 6.80
CA ALA A 212 -5.56 -0.18 7.82
C ALA A 212 -4.44 0.52 8.59
N ASP A 213 -3.99 -0.15 9.65
CA ASP A 213 -2.76 0.19 10.35
C ASP A 213 -2.80 1.60 10.97
N ALA A 214 -3.94 2.03 11.52
CA ALA A 214 -4.11 3.38 12.04
C ALA A 214 -4.25 3.39 13.57
N GLU A 215 -3.61 4.38 14.23
CA GLU A 215 -3.88 4.69 15.64
C GLU A 215 -5.32 5.21 15.85
N ILE A 216 -5.86 5.90 14.85
CA ILE A 216 -7.21 6.50 14.85
C ILE A 216 -8.28 5.59 14.22
N GLN A 217 -8.17 4.28 14.42
CA GLN A 217 -8.98 3.29 13.70
C GLN A 217 -10.49 3.42 14.03
N ASP A 218 -10.84 3.85 15.25
CA ASP A 218 -12.22 4.10 15.65
C ASP A 218 -12.85 5.28 14.91
N GLU A 219 -12.11 6.39 14.74
CA GLU A 219 -12.56 7.54 13.97
C GLU A 219 -12.74 7.20 12.50
N ILE A 220 -11.84 6.39 11.94
CA ILE A 220 -11.94 5.89 10.56
C ILE A 220 -13.18 4.99 10.42
N ALA A 221 -13.37 4.05 11.35
CA ALA A 221 -14.55 3.18 11.36
C ALA A 221 -15.85 4.00 11.40
N ALA A 222 -15.92 5.04 12.21
CA ALA A 222 -17.06 5.96 12.27
C ALA A 222 -17.29 6.73 10.96
N ALA A 223 -16.22 7.21 10.31
CA ALA A 223 -16.32 7.87 9.01
C ALA A 223 -16.80 6.92 7.90
N VAL A 224 -16.26 5.70 7.88
CA VAL A 224 -16.60 4.63 6.95
C VAL A 224 -18.05 4.17 7.12
N ALA A 225 -18.56 4.12 8.36
CA ALA A 225 -19.90 3.64 8.69
C ALA A 225 -21.04 4.38 7.94
N SER A 226 -20.78 5.59 7.42
CA SER A 226 -21.76 6.38 6.63
C SER A 226 -21.26 6.76 5.24
N ALA A 227 -20.10 6.24 4.82
CA ALA A 227 -19.42 6.64 3.59
C ALA A 227 -20.13 6.11 2.33
N PRO A 228 -20.44 6.96 1.33
CA PRO A 228 -21.10 6.53 0.09
C PRO A 228 -20.33 5.43 -0.67
N VAL A 229 -19.00 5.42 -0.61
CA VAL A 229 -18.18 4.40 -1.28
C VAL A 229 -18.46 2.99 -0.74
N VAL A 230 -18.87 2.83 0.52
CA VAL A 230 -19.04 1.51 1.14
C VAL A 230 -20.15 0.70 0.49
N ALA A 231 -21.18 1.36 -0.07
CA ALA A 231 -22.32 0.69 -0.70
C ALA A 231 -21.96 -0.13 -1.95
N ARG A 232 -20.77 0.09 -2.54
CA ARG A 232 -20.28 -0.65 -3.72
C ARG A 232 -19.11 -1.59 -3.42
N LEU A 233 -18.52 -1.50 -2.23
CA LEU A 233 -17.41 -2.36 -1.85
C LEU A 233 -17.86 -3.82 -1.76
N GLU A 234 -16.94 -4.70 -2.10
CA GLU A 234 -17.00 -6.13 -1.82
C GLU A 234 -16.10 -6.51 -0.65
N THR A 235 -15.02 -5.73 -0.44
CA THR A 235 -14.11 -5.89 0.70
C THR A 235 -13.86 -4.55 1.34
N LEU A 236 -14.01 -4.52 2.66
CA LEU A 236 -13.56 -3.44 3.52
C LEU A 236 -12.53 -4.02 4.50
N ASP A 237 -11.41 -3.34 4.64
CA ASP A 237 -10.32 -3.73 5.53
C ASP A 237 -9.97 -2.54 6.43
N LEU A 238 -10.14 -2.75 7.73
CA LEU A 238 -9.83 -1.81 8.82
C LEU A 238 -8.91 -2.50 9.84
N SER A 239 -8.12 -3.47 9.36
CA SER A 239 -7.20 -4.28 10.16
C SER A 239 -5.98 -3.49 10.63
N MET A 240 -5.15 -4.12 11.47
CA MET A 240 -3.82 -3.64 11.87
C MET A 240 -3.84 -2.36 12.71
N GLY A 241 -5.01 -1.83 13.06
CA GLY A 241 -5.16 -0.58 13.80
C GLY A 241 -5.62 -0.75 15.25
N ALA A 242 -5.73 0.37 15.95
CA ALA A 242 -6.28 0.43 17.31
C ALA A 242 -7.83 0.45 17.32
N LEU A 243 -8.46 -0.57 16.70
CA LEU A 243 -9.93 -0.65 16.64
C LEU A 243 -10.50 -1.18 17.95
N THR A 244 -11.39 -0.42 18.59
CA THR A 244 -12.07 -0.81 19.84
C THR A 244 -13.56 -1.04 19.63
N ASP A 245 -14.25 -1.43 20.70
CA ASP A 245 -15.71 -1.57 20.71
C ASP A 245 -16.43 -0.29 20.24
N ALA A 246 -15.83 0.90 20.41
CA ALA A 246 -16.43 2.16 19.95
C ALA A 246 -16.49 2.22 18.41
N GLY A 247 -15.39 1.91 17.72
CA GLY A 247 -15.36 1.85 16.25
C GLY A 247 -16.25 0.75 15.69
N ALA A 248 -16.22 -0.44 16.31
CA ALA A 248 -17.10 -1.54 15.91
C ALA A 248 -18.59 -1.21 16.10
N GLU A 249 -18.96 -0.54 17.20
CA GLU A 249 -20.33 -0.06 17.41
C GLU A 249 -20.74 0.96 16.34
N ALA A 250 -19.82 1.84 15.94
CA ALA A 250 -20.07 2.80 14.86
C ALA A 250 -20.36 2.09 13.53
N LEU A 251 -19.59 1.05 13.18
CA LEU A 251 -19.85 0.22 12.00
C LEU A 251 -21.22 -0.45 12.05
N LEU A 252 -21.61 -1.02 13.19
CA LEU A 252 -22.91 -1.68 13.38
C LEU A 252 -24.10 -0.70 13.36
N SER A 253 -23.86 0.56 13.79
CA SER A 253 -24.87 1.61 13.82
C SER A 253 -25.00 2.38 12.50
N GLY A 254 -24.05 2.18 11.58
CA GLY A 254 -24.01 2.82 10.27
C GLY A 254 -24.92 2.17 9.23
N GLN A 255 -24.53 2.29 7.97
CA GLN A 255 -25.19 1.59 6.89
C GLN A 255 -24.93 0.08 6.95
N PRO A 256 -25.86 -0.76 6.46
CA PRO A 256 -25.65 -2.21 6.47
C PRO A 256 -24.38 -2.62 5.72
N LEU A 257 -23.57 -3.47 6.35
CA LEU A 257 -22.37 -4.07 5.74
C LEU A 257 -22.61 -5.50 5.25
N THR A 258 -23.85 -5.98 5.30
CA THR A 258 -24.23 -7.37 4.97
C THR A 258 -24.03 -7.74 3.49
N HIS A 259 -23.78 -6.76 2.62
CA HIS A 259 -23.45 -7.00 1.20
C HIS A 259 -21.97 -7.26 0.96
N LEU A 260 -21.09 -6.96 1.93
CA LEU A 260 -19.67 -7.23 1.80
C LEU A 260 -19.44 -8.74 1.66
N LYS A 261 -18.48 -9.09 0.81
CA LYS A 261 -17.94 -10.45 0.76
C LYS A 261 -16.97 -10.68 1.91
N LYS A 262 -16.14 -9.66 2.23
CA LYS A 262 -15.16 -9.71 3.32
C LYS A 262 -15.15 -8.41 4.13
N LEU A 263 -15.07 -8.54 5.45
CA LEU A 263 -14.73 -7.47 6.38
C LEU A 263 -13.52 -7.93 7.20
N ASP A 264 -12.39 -7.27 7.01
CA ASP A 264 -11.16 -7.58 7.75
C ASP A 264 -11.00 -6.59 8.91
N LEU A 265 -11.06 -7.10 10.13
CA LEU A 265 -10.76 -6.35 11.36
C LEU A 265 -9.63 -7.06 12.14
N SER A 266 -8.80 -7.87 11.48
CA SER A 266 -7.69 -8.57 12.14
C SER A 266 -6.72 -7.58 12.80
N HIS A 267 -6.08 -7.97 13.90
CA HIS A 267 -5.32 -7.08 14.79
C HIS A 267 -6.17 -5.90 15.28
N HIS A 268 -6.87 -6.12 16.39
CA HIS A 268 -7.85 -5.21 16.99
C HIS A 268 -7.82 -5.27 18.52
N TYR A 269 -8.57 -4.39 19.19
CA TYR A 269 -8.74 -4.36 20.66
C TYR A 269 -10.22 -4.51 21.07
N LEU A 270 -10.98 -5.31 20.30
CA LEU A 270 -12.38 -5.62 20.56
C LEU A 270 -12.56 -6.59 21.71
N THR A 271 -13.62 -6.39 22.49
CA THR A 271 -14.03 -7.37 23.50
C THR A 271 -14.66 -8.61 22.85
N ASP A 272 -14.61 -9.76 23.53
CA ASP A 272 -15.30 -10.98 23.12
C ASP A 272 -16.80 -10.73 22.86
N ALA A 273 -17.43 -9.90 23.70
CA ALA A 273 -18.83 -9.56 23.57
C ALA A 273 -19.12 -8.77 22.27
N MET A 274 -18.24 -7.85 21.89
CA MET A 274 -18.37 -7.11 20.63
C MET A 274 -18.12 -8.02 19.42
N MET A 275 -17.10 -8.87 19.48
CA MET A 275 -16.83 -9.86 18.42
C MET A 275 -18.05 -10.77 18.16
N ASP A 276 -18.71 -11.25 19.22
CA ASP A 276 -19.92 -12.06 19.08
C ASP A 276 -21.09 -11.27 18.47
N ARG A 277 -21.22 -9.98 18.82
CA ARG A 277 -22.22 -9.09 18.18
C ARG A 277 -21.93 -8.88 16.70
N LEU A 278 -20.68 -8.66 16.30
CA LEU A 278 -20.29 -8.52 14.90
C LEU A 278 -20.63 -9.78 14.09
N ARG A 279 -20.27 -10.97 14.61
CA ARG A 279 -20.60 -12.26 13.98
C ARG A 279 -22.12 -12.45 13.83
N ALA A 280 -22.89 -12.08 14.85
CA ALA A 280 -24.34 -12.18 14.81
C ALA A 280 -24.98 -11.20 13.81
N ALA A 281 -24.42 -9.99 13.68
CA ALA A 281 -24.91 -8.96 12.77
C ALA A 281 -24.53 -9.22 11.31
N LEU A 282 -23.42 -9.93 11.05
CA LEU A 282 -22.84 -10.14 9.72
C LEU A 282 -22.69 -11.63 9.34
N PRO A 283 -23.74 -12.47 9.45
CA PRO A 283 -23.63 -13.93 9.35
C PRO A 283 -23.25 -14.49 7.96
N GLY A 284 -23.21 -13.64 6.91
CA GLY A 284 -22.86 -14.02 5.54
C GLY A 284 -21.60 -13.32 5.01
N VAL A 285 -20.95 -12.51 5.83
CA VAL A 285 -19.70 -11.82 5.49
C VAL A 285 -18.54 -12.69 5.97
N ASP A 286 -17.50 -12.85 5.15
CA ASP A 286 -16.22 -13.39 5.61
C ASP A 286 -15.60 -12.37 6.57
N LEU A 287 -15.82 -12.57 7.86
CA LEU A 287 -15.45 -11.64 8.92
C LEU A 287 -14.16 -12.14 9.59
N ASP A 288 -13.08 -11.39 9.40
CA ASP A 288 -11.82 -11.65 10.08
C ASP A 288 -11.72 -10.85 11.39
N LEU A 289 -11.48 -11.57 12.48
CA LEU A 289 -11.33 -11.06 13.86
C LEU A 289 -10.13 -11.75 14.53
N SER A 290 -9.13 -12.15 13.74
CA SER A 290 -7.91 -12.75 14.29
C SER A 290 -7.04 -11.71 14.99
N ASP A 291 -6.07 -12.21 15.75
CA ASP A 291 -4.99 -11.39 16.32
C ASP A 291 -5.47 -10.27 17.27
N GLY A 292 -6.53 -10.53 18.04
CA GLY A 292 -7.01 -9.60 19.06
C GLY A 292 -5.97 -9.32 20.16
N GLY A 293 -5.69 -8.03 20.37
CA GLY A 293 -4.99 -7.48 21.52
C GLY A 293 -5.86 -7.43 22.78
N ASP A 294 -5.28 -6.95 23.88
CA ASP A 294 -5.98 -6.82 25.17
C ASP A 294 -6.92 -5.60 25.14
N PRO A 295 -8.24 -5.76 25.25
CA PRO A 295 -9.18 -4.63 25.21
C PRO A 295 -8.99 -3.60 26.33
N ASP A 296 -8.32 -3.99 27.42
CA ASP A 296 -7.98 -3.12 28.54
C ASP A 296 -6.55 -2.53 28.43
N ASP A 297 -5.89 -2.66 27.27
CA ASP A 297 -4.57 -2.07 27.02
C ASP A 297 -4.65 -0.54 27.00
N ASP A 298 -3.89 0.11 27.89
CA ASP A 298 -3.79 1.57 27.96
C ASP A 298 -2.94 2.15 26.81
N MET A 299 -2.19 1.31 26.08
CA MET A 299 -1.26 1.70 25.02
C MET A 299 -1.42 0.80 23.77
N PRO A 300 -2.61 0.80 23.12
CA PRO A 300 -2.82 0.03 21.91
C PRO A 300 -1.84 0.47 20.81
N TYR A 301 -1.28 -0.51 20.12
CA TYR A 301 -0.32 -0.32 19.03
C TYR A 301 -0.86 -0.88 17.71
N VAL A 302 -0.41 -0.29 16.60
CA VAL A 302 -0.69 -0.75 15.23
C VAL A 302 0.23 -1.93 14.85
N GLU A 303 -0.16 -2.80 13.90
CA GLU A 303 0.66 -3.98 13.55
C GLU A 303 2.02 -3.56 12.95
N VAL A 304 2.04 -2.45 12.19
CA VAL A 304 3.23 -1.94 11.52
C VAL A 304 3.40 -0.44 11.83
N SER A 305 4.52 -0.07 12.42
CA SER A 305 4.80 1.35 12.71
C SER A 305 6.22 1.71 12.33
N GLU A 306 7.19 0.87 12.71
CA GLU A 306 8.62 1.08 12.47
C GLU A 306 9.17 0.30 11.29
#